data_AF-A0A1I3JXS2-F1
#
_entry.id   AF-A0A1I3JXS2-F1
#
_cell.length_a   1.000
_cell.length_b   1.000
_cell.length_c   1.000
_cell.angle_alpha   90.00
_cell.angle_beta   90.00
_cell.angle_gamma   90.00
#
_symmetry.space_group_name_H-M   'P 1'
#
loop_
_entity.id
_entity.type
_entity.pdbx_description
1 polymer ?
#
loop_
_entity_poly.entity_id
_entity_poly.type
_entity_poly.pdbx_seq_one_letter_code
_entity_poly.pdbx_strand_id
1 'polypeptide(L)'
;MRGRQCSPVLFPELLSLARSGLLAPDDLVRVGESSEWIAAGEVAGLFHMAGRAEEVSKWRANRRAIVQVSSPRIASSATVEAAAEISDVRQANDNSVSHDQSQATELPGEGSLEHEIKAATFEAALRLREKYQHQPEINSAEPSQIGSVIHSASNAIRRALLAVIWFPFALIGKLWSRTQLQLECPDWVGRVFSVIFSGETLKFLFRWGMTIAVPNLIAYGITTWSETQLQRYPTREMINAQIKPFPGCGPCSPNEYTFLLIDVMIFSAIVTYVGIRWLEAKAED
;
A
#
# COMPACT_ATOMS: atom_id res chain seq x y z
N MET A 1 4.10 -39.16 -21.23
CA MET A 1 2.86 -39.95 -21.33
C MET A 1 1.83 -39.12 -22.09
N ARG A 2 1.50 -39.43 -23.34
CA ARG A 2 0.64 -38.54 -24.16
C ARG A 2 -0.84 -38.93 -24.01
N GLY A 3 -1.61 -38.12 -23.29
CA GLY A 3 -3.08 -38.12 -23.30
C GLY A 3 -3.80 -39.01 -22.28
N ARG A 4 -3.10 -39.77 -21.42
CA ARG A 4 -3.76 -40.47 -20.29
C ARG A 4 -3.78 -39.59 -19.05
N GLN A 5 -4.97 -39.38 -18.48
CA GLN A 5 -5.11 -38.82 -17.14
C GLN A 5 -4.67 -39.88 -16.12
N CYS A 6 -3.73 -39.51 -15.25
CA CYS A 6 -3.35 -40.34 -14.11
C CYS A 6 -4.34 -40.10 -12.96
N SER A 7 -4.41 -41.08 -12.05
CA SER A 7 -5.12 -40.93 -10.77
C SER A 7 -4.63 -39.70 -10.01
N PRO A 8 -5.45 -39.08 -9.14
CA PRO A 8 -4.99 -38.01 -8.28
C PRO A 8 -3.72 -38.44 -7.52
N VAL A 9 -2.65 -37.68 -7.68
CA VAL A 9 -1.38 -37.87 -6.98
C VAL A 9 -1.21 -36.77 -5.93
N LEU A 10 -0.56 -37.10 -4.82
CA LEU A 10 -0.21 -36.11 -3.81
C LEU A 10 0.95 -35.24 -4.31
N PHE A 11 1.08 -34.02 -3.78
CA PHE A 11 2.18 -33.11 -4.16
C PHE A 11 3.59 -33.71 -3.97
N PRO A 12 3.90 -34.48 -2.90
CA PRO A 12 5.20 -35.14 -2.76
C PRO A 12 5.50 -36.15 -3.87
N GLU A 13 4.48 -36.84 -4.37
CA GLU A 13 4.61 -37.80 -5.46
C GLU A 13 4.83 -37.07 -6.79
N LEU A 14 4.09 -35.99 -7.04
CA LEU A 14 4.32 -35.09 -8.18
C LEU A 14 5.75 -34.54 -8.18
N LEU A 15 6.26 -34.16 -7.00
CA LEU A 15 7.63 -33.70 -6.81
C LEU A 15 8.64 -34.83 -7.08
N SER A 16 8.33 -36.07 -6.69
CA SER A 16 9.16 -37.23 -6.99
C SER A 16 9.25 -37.48 -8.51
N LEU A 17 8.15 -37.34 -9.25
CA LEU A 17 8.14 -37.44 -10.71
C LEU A 17 8.95 -36.33 -11.39
N ALA A 18 8.90 -35.11 -10.84
CA ALA A 18 9.73 -34.01 -11.30
C ALA A 18 11.22 -34.26 -11.03
N ARG A 19 11.58 -34.80 -9.85
CA ARG A 19 12.97 -35.17 -9.51
C ARG A 19 13.51 -36.31 -10.36
N SER A 20 12.68 -37.30 -10.67
CA SER A 20 13.08 -38.46 -11.46
C SER A 20 13.17 -38.19 -12.96
N GLY A 21 12.85 -36.98 -13.43
CA GLY A 21 12.86 -36.65 -14.85
C GLY A 21 11.65 -37.18 -15.63
N LEU A 22 10.66 -37.79 -14.96
CA LEU A 22 9.48 -38.35 -15.61
C LEU A 22 8.41 -37.31 -15.90
N LEU A 23 8.40 -36.20 -15.15
CA LEU A 23 7.58 -35.03 -15.41
C LEU A 23 8.40 -33.95 -16.12
N ALA A 24 7.99 -33.59 -17.33
CA ALA A 24 8.56 -32.51 -18.13
C ALA A 24 7.85 -31.17 -17.83
N PRO A 25 8.50 -30.02 -18.06
CA PRO A 25 7.87 -28.70 -17.85
C PRO A 25 6.61 -28.46 -18.71
N ASP A 26 6.53 -29.10 -19.87
CA ASP A 26 5.38 -29.04 -20.79
C ASP A 26 4.22 -29.97 -20.41
N ASP A 27 4.41 -30.91 -19.47
CA ASP A 27 3.34 -31.82 -19.07
C ASP A 27 2.24 -31.04 -18.33
N LEU A 28 0.98 -31.33 -18.64
CA LEU A 28 -0.16 -30.64 -18.05
C LEU A 28 -0.51 -31.24 -16.68
N VAL A 29 -0.72 -30.35 -15.71
CA VAL A 29 -1.14 -30.67 -14.34
C VAL A 29 -2.30 -29.76 -13.94
N ARG A 30 -3.17 -30.21 -13.04
CA ARG A 30 -4.27 -29.39 -12.49
C ARG A 30 -4.48 -29.71 -11.01
N VAL A 31 -5.01 -28.74 -10.27
CA VAL A 31 -5.32 -28.89 -8.84
C VAL A 31 -6.80 -29.26 -8.70
N GLY A 32 -7.09 -30.53 -8.42
CA GLY A 32 -8.47 -31.02 -8.36
C GLY A 32 -9.12 -31.13 -9.75
N GLU A 33 -10.41 -31.42 -9.76
CA GLU A 33 -11.14 -31.76 -10.99
C GLU A 33 -11.68 -30.54 -11.75
N SER A 34 -11.98 -29.46 -11.03
CA SER A 34 -12.59 -28.23 -11.56
C SER A 34 -11.58 -27.19 -12.07
N SER A 35 -10.30 -27.34 -11.78
CA SER A 35 -9.28 -26.38 -12.21
C SER A 35 -8.80 -26.61 -13.64
N GLU A 36 -8.36 -25.52 -14.27
CA GLU A 36 -7.74 -25.54 -15.58
C GLU A 36 -6.42 -26.32 -15.58
N TRP A 37 -6.12 -26.96 -16.70
CA TRP A 37 -4.84 -27.63 -16.93
C TRP A 37 -3.76 -26.59 -17.21
N ILE A 38 -2.75 -26.55 -16.35
CA ILE A 38 -1.60 -25.67 -16.49
C ILE A 38 -0.34 -26.50 -16.75
N ALA A 39 0.65 -25.91 -17.42
CA ALA A 39 1.91 -26.60 -17.65
C ALA A 39 2.66 -26.78 -16.31
N ALA A 40 3.29 -27.94 -16.09
CA ALA A 40 4.01 -28.22 -14.85
C ALA A 40 5.11 -27.19 -14.55
N GLY A 41 5.73 -26.61 -15.59
CA GLY A 41 6.72 -25.53 -15.47
C GLY A 41 6.16 -24.19 -14.97
N GLU A 42 4.84 -24.01 -14.97
CA GLU A 42 4.17 -22.82 -14.41
C GLU A 42 3.86 -22.99 -12.92
N VAL A 43 3.81 -24.21 -12.41
CA VAL A 43 3.58 -24.47 -10.99
C VAL A 43 4.76 -23.92 -10.17
N ALA A 44 4.47 -22.88 -9.38
CA ALA A 44 5.47 -22.18 -8.60
C ALA A 44 6.23 -23.14 -7.67
N GLY A 45 7.56 -23.10 -7.73
CA GLY A 45 8.43 -23.87 -6.84
C GLY A 45 8.63 -25.36 -7.19
N LEU A 46 7.78 -25.98 -8.03
CA LEU A 46 7.84 -27.43 -8.29
C LEU A 46 9.21 -27.90 -8.78
N PHE A 47 9.74 -27.30 -9.85
CA PHE A 47 11.04 -27.66 -10.42
C PHE A 47 12.23 -27.09 -9.63
N HIS A 48 12.02 -26.03 -8.85
CA HIS A 48 13.05 -25.50 -7.96
C HIS A 48 13.32 -26.50 -6.82
N MET A 49 12.26 -27.03 -6.21
CA MET A 49 12.32 -28.08 -5.18
C MET A 49 12.83 -29.43 -5.73
N ALA A 50 12.72 -29.63 -7.05
CA ALA A 50 13.25 -30.80 -7.74
C ALA A 50 14.73 -30.67 -8.15
N GLY A 51 15.36 -29.51 -7.94
CA GLY A 51 16.75 -29.27 -8.37
C GLY A 51 16.91 -29.06 -9.88
N ARG A 52 15.83 -28.75 -10.61
CA ARG A 52 15.78 -28.58 -12.07
C ARG A 52 15.38 -27.15 -12.49
N ALA A 53 15.79 -26.15 -11.72
CA ALA A 53 15.41 -24.74 -11.95
C ALA A 53 15.88 -24.19 -13.31
N GLU A 54 17.03 -24.65 -13.81
CA GLU A 54 17.56 -24.22 -15.10
C GLU A 54 16.67 -24.64 -16.28
N GLU A 55 16.06 -25.82 -16.19
CA GLU A 55 15.23 -26.37 -17.26
C GLU A 55 13.94 -25.56 -17.42
N VAL A 56 13.32 -25.15 -16.32
CA VAL A 56 12.16 -24.24 -16.36
C VAL A 56 12.54 -22.87 -16.92
N SER A 57 13.74 -22.37 -16.61
CA SER A 57 14.21 -21.10 -17.17
C SER A 57 14.36 -21.18 -18.69
N LYS A 58 14.97 -22.26 -19.20
CA LYS A 58 15.10 -22.52 -20.65
C LYS A 58 13.73 -22.69 -21.31
N TRP A 59 12.84 -23.46 -20.69
CA TRP A 59 11.47 -23.68 -21.15
C TRP A 59 10.67 -22.37 -21.26
N ARG A 60 10.72 -21.50 -20.23
CA ARG A 60 10.06 -20.17 -20.26
C ARG A 60 10.64 -19.24 -21.32
N ALA A 61 11.94 -19.31 -21.58
CA ALA A 61 12.57 -18.55 -22.66
C ALA A 61 12.05 -19.01 -24.03
N ASN A 62 11.96 -20.34 -24.24
CA ASN A 62 11.44 -20.92 -25.47
C ASN A 62 9.97 -20.57 -25.72
N ARG A 63 9.11 -20.69 -24.68
CA ARG A 63 7.69 -20.30 -24.80
C ARG A 63 7.50 -18.83 -25.15
N ARG A 64 8.29 -17.93 -24.56
CA ARG A 64 8.24 -16.49 -24.90
C ARG A 64 8.61 -16.25 -26.36
N ALA A 65 9.61 -16.95 -26.87
CA ALA A 65 9.98 -16.86 -28.28
C ALA A 65 8.83 -17.31 -29.20
N ILE A 66 8.13 -18.40 -28.86
CA ILE A 66 6.99 -18.90 -29.64
C ILE A 66 5.82 -17.90 -29.63
N VAL A 67 5.46 -17.36 -28.46
CA VAL A 67 4.35 -16.39 -28.34
C VAL A 67 4.66 -15.11 -29.12
N GLN A 68 5.90 -14.61 -29.11
CA GLN A 68 6.29 -13.45 -29.89
C GLN A 68 6.19 -13.66 -31.41
N VAL A 69 6.47 -14.88 -31.89
CA VAL A 69 6.31 -15.21 -33.32
C VAL A 69 4.83 -15.35 -33.71
N SER A 70 3.99 -15.75 -32.76
CA SER A 70 2.56 -16.02 -32.97
C SER A 70 1.68 -14.77 -32.88
N SER A 71 2.20 -13.67 -32.34
CA SER A 71 1.47 -12.41 -32.33
C SER A 71 1.60 -11.79 -33.73
N PRO A 72 0.55 -11.82 -34.58
CA PRO A 72 0.62 -11.13 -35.86
C PRO A 72 0.95 -9.69 -35.53
N ARG A 73 2.10 -9.24 -36.03
CA ARG A 73 2.53 -7.87 -36.03
C ARG A 73 1.47 -7.12 -36.81
N ILE A 74 0.37 -6.73 -36.14
CA ILE A 74 -0.56 -5.73 -36.63
C ILE A 74 0.33 -4.51 -36.74
N ALA A 75 0.81 -4.32 -37.96
CA ALA A 75 1.69 -3.25 -38.32
C ALA A 75 0.92 -1.96 -38.06
N SER A 76 1.19 -1.36 -36.90
CA SER A 76 0.99 0.06 -36.62
C SER A 76 1.96 0.86 -37.50
N SER A 77 1.74 0.79 -38.80
CA SER A 77 2.52 1.42 -39.85
C SER A 77 1.56 1.68 -41.01
N ALA A 78 0.81 2.77 -40.90
CA ALA A 78 0.06 3.51 -41.93
C ALA A 78 -1.35 3.85 -41.44
N THR A 79 -1.49 5.02 -40.81
CA THR A 79 -2.59 6.01 -40.94
C THR A 79 -2.63 6.91 -39.70
N VAL A 80 -1.62 7.78 -39.57
CA VAL A 80 -1.77 9.04 -38.81
C VAL A 80 -1.62 10.18 -39.81
N GLU A 81 -2.59 10.27 -40.73
CA GLU A 81 -2.74 11.38 -41.67
C GLU A 81 -4.23 11.54 -42.05
N ALA A 82 -5.11 11.55 -41.05
CA ALA A 82 -6.55 11.81 -41.24
C ALA A 82 -7.26 12.23 -39.93
N ALA A 83 -6.64 13.10 -39.12
CA ALA A 83 -7.27 13.64 -37.91
C ALA A 83 -7.16 15.18 -37.84
N ALA A 84 -7.24 15.83 -38.99
CA ALA A 84 -7.30 17.28 -39.13
C ALA A 84 -8.52 17.68 -39.99
N GLU A 85 -9.73 17.27 -39.59
CA GLU A 85 -10.98 17.88 -40.10
C GLU A 85 -12.21 17.34 -39.37
N ILE A 86 -12.45 17.73 -38.10
CA ILE A 86 -13.83 17.89 -37.58
C ILE A 86 -13.79 19.10 -36.64
N SER A 87 -13.79 20.27 -37.27
CA SER A 87 -14.28 21.52 -36.70
C SER A 87 -15.80 21.49 -36.57
N ASP A 88 -16.30 22.25 -35.60
CA ASP A 88 -17.56 23.00 -35.68
C ASP A 88 -18.87 22.22 -35.90
N VAL A 89 -19.53 21.81 -34.80
CA VAL A 89 -20.98 22.04 -34.67
C VAL A 89 -21.36 22.16 -33.19
N ARG A 90 -22.12 23.23 -32.89
CA ARG A 90 -23.18 23.35 -31.86
C ARG A 90 -22.91 24.16 -30.59
N GLN A 91 -22.88 25.46 -30.85
CA GLN A 91 -23.50 26.54 -30.09
C GLN A 91 -24.97 26.25 -29.67
N ALA A 92 -25.37 26.89 -28.57
CA ALA A 92 -26.74 27.20 -28.11
C ALA A 92 -27.57 26.08 -27.45
N ASN A 93 -27.69 26.16 -26.13
CA ASN A 93 -29.01 26.13 -25.49
C ASN A 93 -28.99 26.91 -24.17
N ASP A 94 -29.27 28.20 -24.27
CA ASP A 94 -29.86 29.01 -23.22
C ASP A 94 -31.21 28.39 -22.83
N ASN A 95 -31.48 28.23 -21.54
CA ASN A 95 -32.84 28.38 -21.04
C ASN A 95 -32.81 28.88 -19.59
N SER A 96 -33.11 30.17 -19.52
CA SER A 96 -33.53 30.93 -18.36
C SER A 96 -34.83 30.35 -17.79
N VAL A 97 -34.83 30.07 -16.48
CA VAL A 97 -36.06 29.97 -15.68
C VAL A 97 -35.87 30.85 -14.45
N SER A 98 -36.59 31.97 -14.47
CA SER A 98 -36.80 32.87 -13.36
C SER A 98 -37.81 32.26 -12.37
N HIS A 99 -37.44 32.22 -11.09
CA HIS A 99 -38.40 32.09 -10.01
C HIS A 99 -38.11 33.12 -8.93
N ASP A 100 -38.97 34.15 -8.89
CA ASP A 100 -39.13 35.08 -7.78
C ASP A 100 -39.61 34.32 -6.54
N GLN A 101 -38.90 34.46 -5.42
CA GLN A 101 -39.57 34.44 -4.12
C GLN A 101 -38.80 35.27 -3.10
N SER A 102 -39.40 36.42 -2.79
CA SER A 102 -39.10 37.25 -1.63
C SER A 102 -39.57 36.54 -0.36
N GLN A 103 -38.71 36.38 0.66
CA GLN A 103 -39.16 36.50 2.04
C GLN A 103 -38.02 36.68 3.06
N ALA A 104 -38.18 37.75 3.84
CA ALA A 104 -37.87 37.91 5.27
C ALA A 104 -36.45 37.60 5.78
N THR A 105 -35.76 38.70 6.06
CA THR A 105 -34.62 38.83 6.96
C THR A 105 -35.00 38.43 8.39
N GLU A 106 -34.55 37.27 8.87
CA GLU A 106 -34.42 36.96 10.30
C GLU A 106 -32.95 36.65 10.64
N LEU A 107 -32.49 37.24 11.74
CA LEU A 107 -31.12 37.14 12.25
C LEU A 107 -30.81 35.72 12.75
N PRO A 108 -29.69 35.09 12.36
CA PRO A 108 -29.39 33.72 12.76
C PRO A 108 -28.82 33.69 14.18
N GLY A 109 -29.48 32.93 15.05
CA GLY A 109 -28.91 32.44 16.30
C GLY A 109 -27.80 31.42 16.02
N GLU A 110 -26.76 31.44 16.87
CA GLU A 110 -25.48 30.71 16.82
C GLU A 110 -25.54 29.17 16.67
N GLY A 111 -26.72 28.54 16.57
CA GLY A 111 -26.86 27.10 16.36
C GLY A 111 -26.96 26.64 14.90
N SER A 112 -27.13 27.56 13.94
CA SER A 112 -27.42 27.21 12.53
C SER A 112 -26.18 26.79 11.72
N LEU A 113 -25.00 27.30 12.07
CA LEU A 113 -23.78 27.08 11.29
C LEU A 113 -23.31 25.61 11.36
N GLU A 114 -23.53 24.95 12.49
CA GLU A 114 -23.10 23.57 12.69
C GLU A 114 -23.96 22.58 11.88
N HIS A 115 -25.24 22.89 11.69
CA HIS A 115 -26.14 22.08 10.87
C HIS A 115 -25.86 22.25 9.37
N GLU A 116 -25.49 23.45 8.93
CA GLU A 116 -25.15 23.74 7.54
C GLU A 116 -23.82 23.08 7.13
N ILE A 117 -22.81 23.09 8.02
CA ILE A 117 -21.54 22.39 7.79
C ILE A 117 -21.75 20.87 7.72
N LYS A 118 -22.60 20.30 8.59
CA LYS A 118 -22.90 18.85 8.56
C LYS A 118 -23.64 18.45 7.27
N ALA A 119 -24.59 19.28 6.81
CA ALA A 119 -25.30 19.04 5.56
C ALA A 119 -24.36 19.09 4.33
N ALA A 120 -23.50 20.11 4.25
CA ALA A 120 -22.52 20.24 3.17
C ALA A 120 -21.50 19.08 3.15
N THR A 121 -21.08 18.62 4.33
CA THR A 121 -20.14 17.48 4.46
C THR A 121 -20.79 16.17 4.02
N PHE A 122 -22.06 15.95 4.37
CA PHE A 122 -22.80 14.76 3.98
C PHE A 122 -23.04 14.71 2.46
N GLU A 123 -23.36 15.86 1.85
CA GLU A 123 -23.54 15.94 0.39
C GLU A 123 -22.21 15.70 -0.35
N ALA A 124 -21.09 16.22 0.15
CA ALA A 124 -19.77 15.94 -0.41
C ALA A 124 -19.40 14.44 -0.30
N ALA A 125 -19.76 13.78 0.81
CA ALA A 125 -19.54 12.35 0.99
C ALA A 125 -20.39 11.49 0.04
N LEU A 126 -21.64 11.88 -0.22
CA LEU A 126 -22.51 11.19 -1.19
C LEU A 126 -22.00 11.33 -2.62
N ARG A 127 -21.52 12.51 -3.03
CA ARG A 127 -20.92 12.71 -4.37
C ARG A 127 -19.66 11.88 -4.55
N LEU A 128 -18.84 11.71 -3.52
CA LEU A 128 -17.69 10.81 -3.58
C LEU A 128 -18.14 9.35 -3.72
N ARG A 129 -19.13 8.92 -2.94
CA ARG A 129 -19.67 7.55 -3.04
C ARG A 129 -20.18 7.24 -4.45
N GLU A 130 -20.95 8.14 -5.04
CA GLU A 130 -21.46 7.97 -6.41
C GLU A 130 -20.33 7.90 -7.45
N LYS A 131 -19.27 8.71 -7.27
CA LYS A 131 -18.08 8.69 -8.13
C LYS A 131 -17.29 7.38 -8.04
N TYR A 132 -17.28 6.70 -6.89
CA TYR A 132 -16.60 5.42 -6.69
C TYR A 132 -17.48 4.20 -7.03
N GLN A 133 -18.81 4.34 -7.04
CA GLN A 133 -19.73 3.23 -7.30
C GLN A 133 -19.85 2.87 -8.78
N HIS A 134 -19.38 3.74 -9.68
CA HIS A 134 -19.28 3.48 -11.12
C HIS A 134 -17.84 3.26 -11.61
N GLN A 135 -16.91 2.93 -10.72
CA GLN A 135 -15.60 2.50 -11.18
C GLN A 135 -15.78 1.16 -11.90
N PRO A 136 -15.52 1.09 -13.22
CA PRO A 136 -15.73 -0.14 -13.98
C PRO A 136 -14.88 -1.23 -13.34
N GLU A 137 -15.45 -2.43 -13.18
CA GLU A 137 -14.71 -3.65 -12.85
C GLU A 137 -13.46 -3.68 -13.74
N ILE A 138 -12.29 -3.44 -13.14
CA ILE A 138 -11.00 -3.52 -13.82
C ILE A 138 -10.71 -5.00 -13.98
N ASN A 139 -11.46 -5.65 -14.87
CA ASN A 139 -11.15 -6.97 -15.36
C ASN A 139 -9.92 -6.80 -16.26
N SER A 140 -8.81 -7.41 -15.83
CA SER A 140 -7.68 -7.78 -16.69
C SER A 140 -6.72 -6.67 -17.13
N ALA A 141 -6.42 -5.67 -16.30
CA ALA A 141 -5.25 -4.82 -16.54
C ALA A 141 -3.96 -5.61 -16.23
N GLU A 142 -3.09 -5.73 -17.23
CA GLU A 142 -1.80 -6.40 -17.16
C GLU A 142 -0.98 -5.90 -15.94
N PRO A 143 -0.48 -6.80 -15.06
CA PRO A 143 0.19 -6.43 -13.82
C PRO A 143 1.50 -5.63 -14.00
N SER A 144 1.99 -5.48 -15.24
CA SER A 144 3.22 -4.75 -15.55
C SER A 144 3.08 -3.22 -15.49
N GLN A 145 1.87 -2.66 -15.65
CA GLN A 145 1.68 -1.19 -15.66
C GLN A 145 1.37 -0.57 -14.30
N ILE A 146 0.86 -1.36 -13.34
CA ILE A 146 0.50 -0.87 -12.00
C ILE A 146 1.76 -0.58 -11.17
N GLY A 147 2.84 -1.34 -11.38
CA GLY A 147 4.09 -1.19 -10.62
C GLY A 147 4.77 0.17 -10.81
N SER A 148 4.76 0.74 -12.02
CA SER A 148 5.47 1.99 -12.31
C SER A 148 4.79 3.22 -11.66
N VAL A 149 3.46 3.22 -11.60
CA VAL A 149 2.66 4.29 -10.98
C VAL A 149 2.82 4.27 -9.46
N ILE A 150 2.80 3.09 -8.84
CA ILE A 150 3.01 2.93 -7.40
C ILE A 150 4.44 3.35 -7.01
N HIS A 151 5.44 2.99 -7.82
CA HIS A 151 6.83 3.34 -7.51
C HIS A 151 7.09 4.86 -7.62
N SER A 152 6.43 5.54 -8.55
CA SER A 152 6.49 7.00 -8.73
C SER A 152 5.84 7.75 -7.55
N ALA A 153 4.65 7.31 -7.13
CA ALA A 153 3.93 7.89 -5.99
C ALA A 153 4.71 7.72 -4.67
N SER A 154 5.30 6.54 -4.45
CA SER A 154 6.13 6.26 -3.27
C SER A 154 7.34 7.19 -3.18
N ASN A 155 8.03 7.43 -4.30
CA ASN A 155 9.18 8.33 -4.35
C ASN A 155 8.80 9.79 -4.10
N ALA A 156 7.63 10.24 -4.57
CA ALA A 156 7.13 11.59 -4.30
C ALA A 156 6.81 11.80 -2.81
N ILE A 157 6.13 10.83 -2.17
CA ILE A 157 5.81 10.86 -0.74
C ILE A 157 7.09 10.86 0.11
N ARG A 158 8.07 10.02 -0.26
CA ARG A 158 9.36 9.96 0.46
C ARG A 158 10.12 11.29 0.41
N ARG A 159 10.10 11.98 -0.73
CA ARG A 159 10.70 13.33 -0.87
C ARG A 159 9.95 14.37 -0.05
N ALA A 160 8.61 14.33 -0.02
CA ALA A 160 7.81 15.26 0.78
C ALA A 160 8.06 15.07 2.28
N LEU A 161 8.10 13.83 2.78
CA LEU A 161 8.41 13.52 4.18
C LEU A 161 9.83 13.94 4.56
N LEU A 162 10.82 13.63 3.71
CA LEU A 162 12.20 14.07 3.93
C LEU A 162 12.30 15.60 3.94
N ALA A 163 11.56 16.29 3.08
CA ALA A 163 11.52 17.75 3.07
C ALA A 163 10.92 18.30 4.37
N VAL A 164 9.81 17.76 4.88
CA VAL A 164 9.22 18.21 6.16
C VAL A 164 10.16 17.98 7.33
N ILE A 165 10.88 16.85 7.35
CA ILE A 165 11.84 16.53 8.42
C ILE A 165 13.11 17.38 8.31
N TRP A 166 13.68 17.55 7.11
CA TRP A 166 14.96 18.25 6.92
C TRP A 166 14.85 19.76 6.80
N PHE A 167 13.70 20.30 6.38
CA PHE A 167 13.50 21.74 6.26
C PHE A 167 13.78 22.51 7.57
N PRO A 168 13.29 22.09 8.76
CA PRO A 168 13.65 22.78 10.01
C PRO A 168 15.15 22.70 10.31
N PHE A 169 15.81 21.57 10.08
CA PHE A 169 17.26 21.44 10.27
C PHE A 169 18.08 22.31 9.30
N ALA A 170 17.67 22.37 8.03
CA ALA A 170 18.30 23.21 7.02
C ALA A 170 18.08 24.71 7.30
N LEU A 171 16.90 25.08 7.81
CA LEU A 171 16.59 26.44 8.24
C LEU A 171 17.44 26.83 9.45
N ILE A 172 17.52 25.97 10.48
CA ILE A 172 18.35 26.15 11.66
C ILE A 172 19.82 26.26 11.27
N GLY A 173 20.31 25.39 10.38
CA GLY A 173 21.69 25.43 9.88
C GLY A 173 22.02 26.70 9.09
N LYS A 174 21.10 27.19 8.26
CA LYS A 174 21.26 28.48 7.54
C LYS A 174 21.22 29.68 8.50
N LEU A 175 20.34 29.65 9.50
CA LEU A 175 20.26 30.65 10.56
C LEU A 175 21.56 30.67 11.39
N TRP A 176 22.08 29.50 11.75
CA TRP A 176 23.34 29.31 12.47
C TRP A 176 24.57 29.75 11.65
N SER A 177 24.62 29.39 10.37
CA SER A 177 25.72 29.76 9.48
C SER A 177 25.77 31.28 9.21
N ARG A 178 24.62 31.96 9.15
CA ARG A 178 24.57 33.42 9.04
C ARG A 178 24.95 34.16 10.32
N THR A 179 24.84 33.51 11.48
CA THR A 179 25.19 34.09 12.79
C THR A 179 26.61 33.81 13.24
N GLN A 180 27.36 32.95 12.52
CA GLN A 180 28.74 32.58 12.86
C GLN A 180 29.79 33.68 12.60
N LEU A 181 29.45 34.79 11.95
CA LEU A 181 30.49 35.72 11.48
C LEU A 181 30.93 36.79 12.47
N GLN A 182 30.18 37.12 13.53
CA GLN A 182 30.68 37.96 14.61
C GLN A 182 29.87 37.73 15.90
N LEU A 183 30.58 37.75 17.04
CA LEU A 183 30.11 38.03 18.40
C LEU A 183 29.77 36.86 19.32
N GLU A 184 30.44 36.89 20.48
CA GLU A 184 29.84 36.92 21.81
C GLU A 184 28.42 36.37 21.86
N CYS A 185 28.25 35.19 22.46
CA CYS A 185 26.95 34.55 22.62
C CYS A 185 25.97 35.55 23.25
N PRO A 186 24.94 36.00 22.52
CA PRO A 186 24.00 36.93 23.08
C PRO A 186 23.19 36.22 24.17
N ASP A 187 23.07 36.85 25.35
CA ASP A 187 22.46 36.30 26.58
C ASP A 187 21.08 35.65 26.40
N TRP A 188 20.38 35.95 25.30
CA TRP A 188 19.09 35.33 25.00
C TRP A 188 19.24 33.88 24.53
N VAL A 189 20.34 33.49 23.87
CA VAL A 189 20.58 32.10 23.43
C VAL A 189 20.72 31.20 24.65
N GLY A 190 21.50 31.62 25.66
CA GLY A 190 21.64 30.88 26.92
C GLY A 190 20.31 30.74 27.67
N ARG A 191 19.48 31.79 27.68
CA ARG A 191 18.14 31.75 28.29
C ARG A 191 17.18 30.83 27.53
N VAL A 192 17.17 30.87 26.20
CA VAL A 192 16.35 29.97 25.38
C VAL A 192 16.82 28.52 25.55
N PHE A 193 18.14 28.27 25.56
CA PHE A 193 18.68 26.93 25.79
C PHE A 193 18.30 26.43 27.19
N SER A 194 18.42 27.26 28.23
CA SER A 194 18.01 26.89 29.59
C SER A 194 16.52 26.59 29.71
N VAL A 195 15.66 27.27 28.93
CA VAL A 195 14.20 27.02 28.92
C VAL A 195 13.85 25.77 28.13
N ILE A 196 14.54 25.50 27.01
CA ILE A 196 14.31 24.30 26.18
C ILE A 196 14.82 23.05 26.91
N PHE A 197 15.96 23.14 27.59
CA PHE A 197 16.55 22.06 28.39
C PHE A 197 16.10 22.07 29.86
N SER A 198 15.06 22.84 30.17
CA SER A 198 14.31 22.66 31.42
C SER A 198 13.81 21.21 31.51
N GLY A 199 13.96 20.58 32.68
CA GLY A 199 13.52 19.21 32.90
C GLY A 199 12.04 18.98 32.57
N GLU A 200 11.19 20.00 32.74
CA GLU A 200 9.77 19.92 32.38
C GLU A 200 9.55 20.02 30.87
N THR A 201 10.22 20.97 30.20
CA THR A 201 10.11 21.16 28.74
C THR A 201 10.68 19.97 28.00
N LEU A 202 11.77 19.37 28.49
CA LEU A 202 12.36 18.15 27.93
C LEU A 202 11.40 16.96 28.02
N LYS A 203 10.74 16.77 29.18
CA LYS A 203 9.70 15.74 29.36
C LYS A 203 8.52 15.96 28.42
N PHE A 204 8.09 17.20 28.24
CA PHE A 204 7.02 17.55 27.31
C PHE A 204 7.42 17.27 25.85
N LEU A 205 8.58 17.76 25.41
CA LEU A 205 9.12 17.53 24.06
C LEU A 205 9.35 16.05 23.78
N PHE A 206 9.82 15.27 24.76
CA PHE A 206 10.00 13.83 24.60
C PHE A 206 8.65 13.11 24.43
N ARG A 207 7.64 13.45 25.24
CA ARG A 207 6.29 12.86 25.11
C ARG A 207 5.69 13.13 23.73
N TRP A 208 5.75 14.37 23.26
CA TRP A 208 5.22 14.74 21.94
C TRP A 208 6.10 14.25 20.78
N GLY A 209 7.42 14.25 20.95
CA GLY A 209 8.36 13.74 19.97
C GLY A 209 8.14 12.25 19.72
N MET A 210 7.95 11.45 20.78
CA MET A 210 7.70 10.01 20.68
C MET A 210 6.33 9.69 20.07
N THR A 211 5.28 10.46 20.38
CA THR A 211 3.95 10.24 19.78
C THR A 211 3.92 10.52 18.28
N ILE A 212 4.80 11.38 17.78
CA ILE A 212 4.94 11.64 16.34
C ILE A 212 5.93 10.67 15.70
N ALA A 213 7.08 10.42 16.33
CA ALA A 213 8.14 9.60 15.75
C ALA A 213 7.73 8.12 15.61
N VAL A 214 7.07 7.55 16.63
CA VAL A 214 6.74 6.12 16.66
C VAL A 214 5.76 5.73 15.54
N PRO A 215 4.61 6.40 15.32
CA PRO A 215 3.70 6.06 14.24
C PRO A 215 4.33 6.21 12.85
N ASN A 216 5.17 7.24 12.67
CA ASN A 216 5.88 7.44 11.40
C ASN A 216 6.92 6.35 11.14
N LEU A 217 7.63 5.89 12.18
CA LEU A 217 8.57 4.77 12.07
C LEU A 217 7.84 3.46 11.76
N ILE A 218 6.69 3.21 12.40
CA ILE A 218 5.84 2.05 12.12
C ILE A 218 5.30 2.11 10.69
N ALA A 219 4.76 3.25 10.27
CA ALA A 219 4.29 3.45 8.90
C ALA A 219 5.42 3.28 7.88
N TYR A 220 6.63 3.77 8.19
CA TYR A 220 7.81 3.53 7.38
C TYR A 220 8.14 2.03 7.32
N GLY A 221 8.12 1.32 8.45
CA GLY A 221 8.34 -0.13 8.49
C GLY A 221 7.32 -0.92 7.68
N ILE A 222 6.05 -0.52 7.72
CA ILE A 222 4.96 -1.15 6.92
C ILE A 222 5.16 -0.87 5.43
N THR A 223 5.53 0.36 5.06
CA THR A 223 5.71 0.75 3.64
C THR A 223 7.03 0.27 3.03
N THR A 224 8.05 0.05 3.85
CA THR A 224 9.31 -0.60 3.43
C THR A 224 9.29 -2.11 3.62
N TRP A 225 8.20 -2.67 4.12
CA TRP A 225 7.98 -4.11 4.14
C TRP A 225 8.05 -4.60 2.69
N SER A 226 9.14 -5.30 2.37
CA SER A 226 9.51 -5.59 0.98
C SER A 226 8.47 -6.46 0.29
N GLU A 227 8.29 -6.27 -1.02
CA GLU A 227 7.41 -7.11 -1.87
C GLU A 227 7.73 -8.62 -1.74
N THR A 228 8.97 -8.96 -1.39
CA THR A 228 9.40 -10.35 -1.12
C THR A 228 8.77 -10.96 0.14
N GLN A 229 8.30 -10.14 1.08
CA GLN A 229 7.55 -10.58 2.26
C GLN A 229 6.04 -10.62 2.00
N LEU A 230 5.52 -9.77 1.10
CA LEU A 230 4.14 -9.88 0.61
C LEU A 230 3.89 -11.22 -0.10
N GLN A 231 4.91 -11.79 -0.76
CA GLN A 231 4.82 -13.14 -1.34
C GLN A 231 4.77 -14.29 -0.33
N ARG A 232 5.07 -14.05 0.97
CA ARG A 232 4.88 -15.08 2.02
C ARG A 232 3.44 -15.22 2.47
N TYR A 233 2.62 -14.20 2.25
CA TYR A 233 1.21 -14.23 2.65
C TYR A 233 0.35 -14.41 1.40
N PRO A 234 -0.41 -15.50 1.29
CA PRO A 234 -1.29 -15.71 0.14
C PRO A 234 -2.25 -14.52 -0.03
N THR A 235 -2.53 -14.14 -1.28
CA THR A 235 -3.50 -13.08 -1.59
C THR A 235 -4.87 -13.44 -1.00
N ARG A 236 -5.69 -12.43 -0.66
CA ARG A 236 -7.03 -12.65 -0.05
C ARG A 236 -7.91 -13.62 -0.84
N GLU A 237 -7.75 -13.67 -2.16
CA GLU A 237 -8.45 -14.62 -3.02
C GLU A 237 -7.98 -16.07 -2.82
N MET A 238 -6.68 -16.30 -2.66
CA MET A 238 -6.14 -17.62 -2.31
C MET A 238 -6.48 -18.03 -0.88
N ILE A 239 -6.54 -17.07 0.06
CA ILE A 239 -6.98 -17.32 1.43
C ILE A 239 -8.44 -17.80 1.41
N ASN A 240 -9.34 -17.10 0.71
CA ASN A 240 -10.75 -17.51 0.64
C ASN A 240 -10.95 -18.89 0.01
N ALA A 241 -10.09 -19.30 -0.92
CA ALA A 241 -10.15 -20.63 -1.53
C ALA A 241 -9.53 -21.74 -0.65
N GLN A 242 -8.72 -21.40 0.36
CA GLN A 242 -7.89 -22.37 1.08
C GLN A 242 -7.81 -22.14 2.60
N ILE A 243 -8.80 -21.48 3.22
CA ILE A 243 -8.98 -21.51 4.68
C ILE A 243 -9.40 -22.93 5.06
N LYS A 244 -8.41 -23.80 5.25
CA LYS A 244 -8.55 -24.92 6.18
C LYS A 244 -8.49 -24.28 7.56
N PRO A 245 -9.54 -24.37 8.40
CA PRO A 245 -9.51 -23.78 9.73
C PRO A 245 -8.26 -24.27 10.46
N PHE A 246 -7.56 -23.37 11.15
CA PHE A 246 -6.40 -23.73 11.96
C PHE A 246 -6.82 -24.88 12.89
N PRO A 247 -6.10 -26.01 12.94
CA PRO A 247 -6.47 -27.13 13.78
C PRO A 247 -6.32 -26.72 15.26
N GLY A 248 -7.40 -26.23 15.86
CA GLY A 248 -7.49 -25.84 17.27
C GLY A 248 -8.05 -24.44 17.53
N CYS A 249 -7.86 -23.49 16.62
CA CYS A 249 -8.40 -22.14 16.73
C CYS A 249 -9.35 -21.91 15.55
N GLY A 250 -10.65 -21.83 15.85
CA GLY A 250 -11.70 -21.64 14.84
C GLY A 250 -11.54 -20.35 14.03
N PRO A 251 -12.48 -20.07 13.10
CA PRO A 251 -12.47 -18.83 12.33
C PRO A 251 -12.50 -17.63 13.28
N CYS A 252 -11.40 -16.88 13.33
CA CYS A 252 -11.30 -15.72 14.21
C CYS A 252 -12.37 -14.70 13.82
N SER A 253 -13.25 -14.40 14.76
CA SER A 253 -14.23 -13.35 14.56
C SER A 253 -13.49 -12.00 14.46
N PRO A 254 -14.03 -11.01 13.72
CA PRO A 254 -13.47 -9.66 13.69
C PRO A 254 -13.20 -9.07 15.09
N ASN A 255 -13.99 -9.50 16.08
CA ASN A 255 -13.89 -9.05 17.46
C ASN A 255 -12.64 -9.61 18.17
N GLU A 256 -12.19 -10.83 17.84
CA GLU A 256 -10.96 -11.40 18.42
C GLU A 256 -9.72 -10.61 18.01
N TYR A 257 -9.68 -10.09 16.78
CA TYR A 257 -8.60 -9.19 16.36
C TYR A 257 -8.58 -7.90 17.16
N THR A 258 -9.76 -7.37 17.52
CA THR A 258 -9.85 -6.18 18.38
C THR A 258 -9.32 -6.47 19.79
N PHE A 259 -9.67 -7.62 20.38
CA PHE A 259 -9.13 -8.02 21.68
C PHE A 259 -7.61 -8.20 21.64
N LEU A 260 -7.09 -8.87 20.62
CA LEU A 260 -5.65 -9.08 20.46
C LEU A 260 -4.89 -7.76 20.28
N LEU A 261 -5.49 -6.80 19.56
CA LEU A 261 -4.94 -5.45 19.42
C LEU A 261 -4.95 -4.69 20.76
N ILE A 262 -6.04 -4.76 21.51
CA ILE A 262 -6.15 -4.16 22.86
C ILE A 262 -5.10 -4.77 23.79
N ASP A 263 -4.93 -6.10 23.79
CA ASP A 263 -3.95 -6.79 24.63
C ASP A 263 -2.51 -6.38 24.29
N VAL A 264 -2.19 -6.25 23.00
CA VAL A 264 -0.87 -5.75 22.56
C VAL A 264 -0.66 -4.30 23.01
N MET A 265 -1.68 -3.44 22.94
CA MET A 265 -1.60 -2.07 23.43
C MET A 265 -1.36 -2.02 24.94
N ILE A 266 -2.13 -2.79 25.74
CA ILE A 266 -1.96 -2.88 27.20
C ILE A 266 -0.57 -3.39 27.55
N PHE A 267 -0.12 -4.47 26.90
CA PHE A 267 1.20 -5.04 27.13
C PHE A 267 2.32 -4.02 26.83
N SER A 268 2.23 -3.31 25.70
CA SER A 268 3.18 -2.27 25.34
C SER A 268 3.24 -1.12 26.37
N ALA A 269 2.09 -0.74 26.93
CA ALA A 269 2.00 0.29 27.97
C ALA A 269 2.65 -0.18 29.27
N ILE A 270 2.43 -1.43 29.68
CA ILE A 270 3.05 -2.02 30.86
C ILE A 270 4.58 -2.08 30.70
N VAL A 271 5.08 -2.59 29.58
CA VAL A 271 6.52 -2.66 29.30
C VAL A 271 7.16 -1.28 29.33
N THR A 272 6.50 -0.28 28.73
CA THR A 272 6.98 1.10 28.74
C THR A 272 7.01 1.68 30.16
N TYR A 273 5.96 1.48 30.94
CA TYR A 273 5.88 1.94 32.33
C TYR A 273 6.99 1.35 33.20
N VAL A 274 7.18 0.02 33.13
CA VAL A 274 8.22 -0.68 33.88
C VAL A 274 9.61 -0.22 33.44
N GLY A 275 9.84 -0.05 32.14
CA GLY A 275 11.10 0.47 31.61
C GLY A 275 11.44 1.87 32.13
N ILE A 276 10.46 2.77 32.18
CA ILE A 276 10.64 4.12 32.75
C ILE A 276 10.97 4.04 34.23
N ARG A 277 10.23 3.23 35.01
CA ARG A 277 10.49 3.06 36.45
C ARG A 277 11.87 2.47 36.74
N TRP A 278 12.30 1.51 35.93
CA TRP A 278 13.62 0.92 36.05
C TRP A 278 14.74 1.93 35.76
N LEU A 279 14.55 2.79 34.74
CA LEU A 279 15.48 3.88 34.43
C LEU A 279 15.52 4.95 35.53
N GLU A 280 14.37 5.31 36.12
CA GLU A 280 14.29 6.22 37.28
C GLU A 280 15.08 5.66 38.45
N ALA A 281 14.86 4.39 38.81
CA ALA A 281 15.58 3.73 39.91
C ALA A 281 17.11 3.67 39.67
N LYS A 282 17.55 3.53 38.41
CA LYS A 282 18.97 3.51 38.05
C LYS A 282 19.62 4.90 38.01
N ALA A 283 18.84 5.97 37.91
CA ALA A 283 19.36 7.33 37.91
C ALA A 283 19.56 7.90 39.34
N GLU A 284 18.96 7.26 40.35
CA GLU A 284 19.13 7.62 41.77
C GLU A 284 20.35 6.94 42.44
N ASP A 285 20.92 5.91 41.80
CA ASP A 285 22.17 5.23 42.19
C ASP A 285 23.42 5.93 41.61
#